data_AF-A0A8C5AHV7-F1
#
_entry.id   AF-A0A8C5AHV7-F1
#
_cell.length_a   1.000
_cell.length_b   1.000
_cell.length_c   1.000
_cell.angle_alpha   90.00
_cell.angle_beta   90.00
_cell.angle_gamma   90.00
#
_symmetry.space_group_name_H-M   'P 1'
#
loop_
_entity.id
_entity.type
_entity.pdbx_description
1 polymer ?
#
loop_
_entity_poly.entity_id
_entity_poly.type
_entity_poly.pdbx_seq_one_letter_code
_entity_poly.pdbx_strand_id
1 'polypeptide(L)'
;MSSKRLQEHSDNPEKRKRIKKREEVAQLSVVVDDEEVKKAVKEAWAQGVHYSHENLELNCYPFPHCIIKDFIHSEAFTENLQKELLELNFHEKSNDLYKFKQSDDLRERTESHISGLRAALFGRFRCWLGDVLGVELEPTVDISCAKYQYTDILLCHDDELEGRRVAFILYLVPPWQSSDGGTLDLYATDSHLQPKHIVKSLVPSWNTLVLFEVSPVSFHQETLLLEWVNPMYLDISYQEQIQEEFEESAEIQLKDFLKEEKFAEVSVALRLHDIQWARRGPPNNRSYEVASLESIPPCVSECWELLCSEAFFLLLSNFTGLRLHFLCPNDEDDDEEEDEDEDGEKEEKEEEEEEEEEEEVEEVEEAESQESARGGEATGSAMETPSTKKKTKAKEPSTPEYVGELRRWTHGGYTLLHDGEATRAEYALDLILPFGCSDWPSEFGGFTSYVANEEDEELLTVNPEDNCLALVYRDKETLKFVKHINHKSSCQENGNNLRRTFYDFSFVYYE
;
A
#
# COMPACT_ATOMS: atom_id res chain seq x y z
N MET A 1 23.01 -41.10 -68.86
CA MET A 1 23.34 -40.84 -67.44
C MET A 1 24.40 -39.73 -67.41
N SER A 2 23.99 -38.50 -67.67
CA SER A 2 23.49 -37.48 -66.71
C SER A 2 24.61 -36.54 -66.27
N SER A 3 24.81 -35.55 -67.15
CA SER A 3 25.12 -34.13 -66.94
C SER A 3 26.12 -33.71 -65.86
N LYS A 4 27.32 -33.35 -66.32
CA LYS A 4 28.15 -32.28 -65.76
C LYS A 4 28.14 -31.10 -66.73
N ARG A 5 27.58 -29.95 -66.35
CA ARG A 5 28.09 -28.61 -66.72
C ARG A 5 27.35 -27.45 -66.05
N LEU A 6 28.17 -26.48 -65.64
CA LEU A 6 27.95 -25.02 -65.57
C LEU A 6 27.01 -24.46 -64.52
N GLN A 7 27.59 -23.68 -63.60
CA GLN A 7 27.23 -22.25 -63.56
C GLN A 7 28.40 -21.38 -63.06
N GLU A 8 28.59 -20.28 -63.78
CA GLU A 8 29.57 -19.21 -63.61
C GLU A 8 29.17 -18.23 -62.48
N HIS A 9 30.17 -17.45 -62.06
CA HIS A 9 30.17 -16.24 -61.23
C HIS A 9 28.85 -15.46 -61.07
N SER A 10 28.63 -14.97 -59.83
CA SER A 10 28.39 -13.53 -59.62
C SER A 10 28.94 -13.07 -58.27
N ASP A 11 29.94 -12.21 -58.31
CA ASP A 11 30.41 -11.39 -57.19
C ASP A 11 29.31 -10.45 -56.70
N ASN A 12 29.11 -10.36 -55.38
CA ASN A 12 28.93 -9.07 -54.72
C ASN A 12 29.29 -9.18 -53.23
N PRO A 13 30.28 -8.40 -52.71
CA PRO A 13 30.64 -8.42 -51.31
C PRO A 13 29.75 -7.44 -50.55
N GLU A 14 28.57 -7.88 -50.11
CA GLU A 14 27.84 -7.13 -49.10
C GLU A 14 28.54 -7.30 -47.76
N LYS A 15 29.39 -6.30 -47.48
CA LYS A 15 29.85 -5.95 -46.14
C LYS A 15 28.64 -5.93 -45.21
N ARG A 16 28.46 -7.01 -44.42
CA ARG A 16 27.83 -6.90 -43.10
C ARG A 16 28.75 -6.03 -42.24
N LYS A 17 28.66 -4.71 -42.42
CA LYS A 17 29.06 -3.77 -41.38
C LYS A 17 28.17 -4.12 -40.19
N ARG A 18 28.72 -4.81 -39.20
CA ARG A 18 28.24 -4.71 -37.82
C ARG A 18 28.10 -3.20 -37.56
N ILE A 19 26.88 -2.70 -37.51
CA ILE A 19 26.61 -1.37 -36.96
C ILE A 19 27.12 -1.47 -35.53
N LYS A 20 28.31 -0.91 -35.26
CA LYS A 20 28.70 -0.63 -33.89
C LYS A 20 27.63 0.32 -33.38
N LYS A 21 26.76 -0.17 -32.49
CA LYS A 21 25.84 0.68 -31.71
C LYS A 21 26.73 1.78 -31.14
N ARG A 22 26.48 3.02 -31.53
CA ARG A 22 27.26 4.16 -31.06
C ARG A 22 26.90 4.30 -29.58
N GLU A 23 27.89 4.25 -28.70
CA GLU A 23 27.69 4.57 -27.29
C GLU A 23 27.34 6.04 -27.21
N GLU A 24 26.17 6.34 -26.65
CA GLU A 24 25.76 7.72 -26.38
C GLU A 24 26.44 8.18 -25.10
N VAL A 25 26.93 9.42 -25.07
CA VAL A 25 27.71 9.94 -23.94
C VAL A 25 26.81 10.80 -23.07
N ALA A 26 26.56 10.36 -21.83
CA ALA A 26 25.91 11.20 -20.84
C ALA A 26 26.87 12.31 -20.39
N GLN A 27 26.53 13.56 -20.72
CA GLN A 27 27.25 14.72 -20.21
C GLN A 27 26.64 15.13 -18.87
N LEU A 28 27.46 15.17 -17.83
CA LEU A 28 27.05 15.62 -16.50
C LEU A 28 26.86 17.14 -16.47
N SER A 29 26.14 17.61 -15.47
CA SER A 29 25.92 19.02 -15.20
C SER A 29 27.23 19.79 -15.04
N VAL A 30 27.24 21.04 -15.47
CA VAL A 30 28.42 21.92 -15.42
C VAL A 30 28.93 22.14 -14.00
N VAL A 31 28.05 22.07 -13.00
CA VAL A 31 28.42 22.21 -11.58
C VAL A 31 29.34 21.10 -11.08
N VAL A 32 29.29 19.91 -11.72
CA VAL A 32 30.19 18.79 -11.40
C VAL A 32 31.58 19.00 -12.02
N ASP A 33 31.63 19.75 -13.12
CA ASP A 33 32.86 20.01 -13.88
C ASP A 33 33.60 21.27 -13.42
N ASP A 34 32.96 22.08 -12.58
CA ASP A 34 33.54 23.28 -12.00
C ASP A 34 34.44 22.92 -10.80
N GLU A 35 35.74 23.14 -10.96
CA GLU A 35 36.76 22.84 -9.95
C GLU A 35 36.62 23.73 -8.69
N GLU A 36 36.11 24.95 -8.81
CA GLU A 36 35.84 25.81 -7.64
C GLU A 36 34.65 25.28 -6.85
N VAL A 37 33.58 24.86 -7.54
CA VAL A 37 32.41 24.22 -6.91
C VAL A 37 32.82 22.91 -6.26
N LYS A 38 33.56 22.04 -6.96
CA LYS A 38 34.07 20.78 -6.40
C LYS A 38 34.88 21.00 -5.13
N LYS A 39 35.79 21.98 -5.14
CA LYS A 39 36.60 22.32 -3.97
C LYS A 39 35.73 22.81 -2.80
N ALA A 40 34.75 23.67 -3.08
CA ALA A 40 33.85 24.19 -2.06
C ALA A 40 32.97 23.08 -1.47
N VAL A 41 32.43 22.18 -2.30
CA VAL A 41 31.64 21.01 -1.84
C VAL A 41 32.50 20.09 -0.98
N LYS A 42 33.75 19.82 -1.38
CA LYS A 42 34.71 19.04 -0.58
C LYS A 42 34.95 19.66 0.79
N GLU A 43 35.23 20.96 0.83
CA GLU A 43 35.46 21.68 2.09
C GLU A 43 34.21 21.68 2.98
N ALA A 44 33.03 21.91 2.39
CA ALA A 44 31.75 21.91 3.09
C ALA A 44 31.38 20.53 3.64
N TRP A 45 31.59 19.47 2.86
CA TRP A 45 31.35 18.09 3.27
C TRP A 45 32.24 17.70 4.45
N ALA A 46 33.54 18.00 4.35
CA ALA A 46 34.50 17.70 5.43
C ALA A 46 34.21 18.48 6.72
N GLN A 47 33.62 19.67 6.62
CA GLN A 47 33.26 20.51 7.76
C GLN A 47 31.85 20.23 8.31
N GLY A 48 31.03 19.44 7.60
CA GLY A 48 29.63 19.21 7.96
C GLY A 48 28.78 20.49 7.90
N VAL A 49 29.06 21.37 6.93
CA VAL A 49 28.33 22.63 6.75
C VAL A 49 27.54 22.64 5.46
N HIS A 50 26.37 23.29 5.51
CA HIS A 50 25.53 23.47 4.33
C HIS A 50 26.26 24.27 3.25
N TYR A 51 26.12 23.85 2.00
CA TYR A 51 26.62 24.54 0.82
C TYR A 51 25.59 24.48 -0.31
N SER A 52 25.35 25.59 -0.99
CA SER A 52 24.44 25.63 -2.13
C SER A 52 25.03 26.50 -3.24
N HIS A 53 24.97 26.00 -4.47
CA HIS A 53 25.45 26.68 -5.66
C HIS A 53 24.66 26.22 -6.88
N GLU A 54 23.94 27.15 -7.50
CA GLU A 54 23.07 26.89 -8.66
C GLU A 54 22.15 25.67 -8.44
N ASN A 55 22.42 24.58 -9.15
CA ASN A 55 21.64 23.34 -9.11
C ASN A 55 22.15 22.31 -8.09
N LEU A 56 23.21 22.62 -7.35
CA LEU A 56 23.78 21.75 -6.33
C LEU A 56 23.47 22.27 -4.92
N GLU A 57 22.98 21.38 -4.05
CA GLU A 57 22.69 21.67 -2.65
C GLU A 57 23.20 20.53 -1.75
N LEU A 58 24.19 20.83 -0.92
CA LEU A 58 24.71 19.96 0.14
C LEU A 58 24.11 20.38 1.48
N ASN A 59 23.44 19.44 2.13
CA ASN A 59 22.94 19.56 3.48
C ASN A 59 23.66 18.55 4.39
N CYS A 60 23.78 18.87 5.67
CA CYS A 60 24.51 18.02 6.63
C CYS A 60 23.65 17.51 7.78
N TYR A 61 22.37 17.88 7.81
CA TYR A 61 21.39 17.41 8.79
C TYR A 61 20.20 16.77 8.06
N PRO A 62 19.73 15.56 8.45
CA PRO A 62 20.16 14.76 9.61
C PRO A 62 21.53 14.08 9.46
N PHE A 63 21.96 13.86 8.21
CA PHE A 63 23.28 13.39 7.83
C PHE A 63 23.69 14.05 6.49
N PRO A 64 24.97 14.00 6.08
CA PRO A 64 25.44 14.55 4.82
C PRO A 64 24.72 13.96 3.60
N HIS A 65 23.97 14.80 2.89
CA HIS A 65 23.28 14.45 1.65
C HIS A 65 23.33 15.61 0.66
N CYS A 66 23.55 15.28 -0.61
CA CYS A 66 23.70 16.24 -1.69
C CYS A 66 22.63 16.01 -2.76
N ILE A 67 22.07 17.11 -3.26
CA ILE A 67 21.03 17.15 -4.28
C ILE A 67 21.61 17.89 -5.48
N ILE A 68 21.59 17.29 -6.65
CA ILE A 68 22.06 17.88 -7.90
C ILE A 68 20.92 17.83 -8.92
N LYS A 69 20.31 18.98 -9.17
CA LYS A 69 19.27 19.16 -10.20
C LYS A 69 19.90 19.26 -11.58
N ASP A 70 19.14 18.89 -12.60
CA ASP A 70 19.59 18.84 -13.99
C ASP A 70 20.91 18.06 -14.14
N PHE A 71 21.00 16.91 -13.47
CA PHE A 71 22.26 16.16 -13.30
C PHE A 71 22.89 15.76 -14.64
N ILE A 72 22.06 15.35 -15.60
CA ILE A 72 22.47 15.09 -16.98
C ILE A 72 22.10 16.30 -17.85
N HIS A 73 23.07 16.88 -18.52
CA HIS A 73 22.91 18.14 -19.28
C HIS A 73 21.94 18.02 -20.47
N SER A 74 21.90 16.86 -21.13
CA SER A 74 21.11 16.67 -22.36
C SER A 74 19.71 16.13 -22.04
N GLU A 75 18.68 16.95 -22.23
CA GLU A 75 17.28 16.54 -22.09
C GLU A 75 16.94 15.36 -23.00
N ALA A 76 17.37 15.42 -24.27
CA ALA A 76 17.18 14.33 -25.22
C ALA A 76 17.84 13.00 -24.76
N PHE A 77 18.96 13.08 -24.03
CA PHE A 77 19.57 11.88 -23.45
C PHE A 77 18.68 11.32 -22.32
N THR A 78 18.19 12.17 -21.42
CA THR A 78 17.33 11.74 -20.30
C THR A 78 16.00 11.13 -20.77
N GLU A 79 15.37 11.71 -21.79
CA GLU A 79 14.14 11.17 -22.37
C GLU A 79 14.37 9.78 -23.00
N ASN A 80 15.48 9.61 -23.73
CA ASN A 80 15.78 8.34 -24.38
C ASN A 80 16.28 7.30 -23.36
N LEU A 81 16.98 7.72 -22.31
CA LEU A 81 17.31 6.87 -21.17
C LEU A 81 16.03 6.35 -20.49
N GLN A 82 15.06 7.22 -20.21
CA GLN A 82 13.79 6.81 -19.62
C GLN A 82 13.05 5.81 -20.53
N LYS A 83 13.03 6.03 -21.85
CA LYS A 83 12.46 5.07 -22.81
C LYS A 83 13.16 3.73 -22.76
N GLU A 84 14.50 3.70 -22.82
CA GLU A 84 15.27 2.44 -22.72
C GLU A 84 15.01 1.71 -21.40
N LEU A 85 14.91 2.44 -20.28
CA LEU A 85 14.64 1.85 -18.96
C LEU A 85 13.22 1.30 -18.85
N LEU A 86 12.21 2.00 -19.37
CA LEU A 86 10.81 1.54 -19.36
C LEU A 86 10.55 0.34 -20.28
N GLU A 87 11.43 0.10 -21.26
CA GLU A 87 11.40 -1.09 -22.13
C GLU A 87 12.01 -2.34 -21.46
N LEU A 88 12.65 -2.21 -20.29
CA LEU A 88 13.18 -3.35 -19.55
C LEU A 88 12.08 -4.20 -18.93
N ASN A 89 12.42 -5.46 -18.65
CA ASN A 89 11.60 -6.30 -17.80
C ASN A 89 11.73 -5.82 -16.35
N PHE A 90 10.59 -5.66 -15.69
CA PHE A 90 10.50 -5.35 -14.28
C PHE A 90 9.92 -6.55 -13.54
N HIS A 91 10.54 -6.88 -12.41
CA HIS A 91 10.15 -7.95 -11.52
C HIS A 91 9.64 -7.34 -10.23
N GLU A 92 8.51 -7.85 -9.75
CA GLU A 92 7.97 -7.46 -8.46
C GLU A 92 8.90 -7.95 -7.34
N LYS A 93 9.17 -7.07 -6.39
CA LYS A 93 9.92 -7.35 -5.18
C LYS A 93 9.06 -6.92 -4.01
N SER A 94 8.74 -7.87 -3.15
CA SER A 94 7.93 -7.65 -1.96
C SER A 94 8.52 -8.41 -0.78
N ASN A 95 8.65 -7.75 0.35
CA ASN A 95 8.92 -8.34 1.66
C ASN A 95 8.39 -7.39 2.76
N ASP A 96 8.76 -7.66 4.00
CA ASP A 96 8.48 -6.85 5.18
C ASP A 96 8.94 -5.38 5.04
N LEU A 97 10.05 -5.13 4.33
CA LEU A 97 10.64 -3.80 4.20
C LEU A 97 10.12 -3.00 3.00
N TYR A 98 9.75 -3.67 1.91
CA TYR A 98 9.44 -2.99 0.65
C TYR A 98 8.41 -3.73 -0.21
N LYS A 99 7.78 -2.97 -1.09
CA LYS A 99 7.00 -3.46 -2.24
C LYS A 99 7.26 -2.51 -3.41
N PHE A 100 7.90 -2.98 -4.47
CA PHE A 100 8.07 -2.20 -5.70
C PHE A 100 8.48 -3.10 -6.86
N LYS A 101 8.65 -2.51 -8.06
CA LYS A 101 9.15 -3.22 -9.24
C LYS A 101 10.60 -2.85 -9.51
N GLN A 102 11.48 -3.84 -9.67
CA GLN A 102 12.89 -3.64 -9.99
C GLN A 102 13.23 -4.26 -11.35
N SER A 103 14.03 -3.58 -12.16
CA SER A 103 14.59 -4.17 -13.37
C SER A 103 15.65 -5.22 -13.04
N ASP A 104 16.03 -6.02 -14.02
CA ASP A 104 17.33 -6.71 -13.98
C ASP A 104 18.47 -5.70 -13.72
N ASP A 105 19.59 -6.18 -13.15
CA ASP A 105 20.81 -5.39 -12.93
C ASP A 105 21.27 -4.74 -14.26
N LEU A 106 21.59 -3.44 -14.21
CA LEU A 106 22.01 -2.68 -15.38
C LEU A 106 23.50 -2.83 -15.71
N ARG A 107 24.27 -3.54 -14.87
CA ARG A 107 25.72 -3.79 -14.98
C ARG A 107 26.13 -4.33 -16.35
N GLU A 108 25.36 -5.27 -16.90
CA GLU A 108 25.69 -5.94 -18.17
C GLU A 108 24.83 -5.48 -19.35
N ARG A 109 23.92 -4.53 -19.13
CA ARG A 109 23.06 -3.95 -20.17
C ARG A 109 23.88 -3.24 -21.25
N THR A 110 23.40 -3.27 -22.50
CA THR A 110 24.14 -2.80 -23.71
C THR A 110 23.38 -1.77 -24.54
N GLU A 111 22.21 -1.36 -24.05
CA GLU A 111 21.41 -0.25 -24.52
C GLU A 111 22.24 1.04 -24.41
N SER A 112 22.12 1.92 -25.42
CA SER A 112 23.12 2.97 -25.67
C SER A 112 23.13 4.03 -24.57
N HIS A 113 21.96 4.41 -24.05
CA HIS A 113 21.81 5.41 -23.01
C HIS A 113 22.08 4.80 -21.62
N ILE A 114 21.67 3.56 -21.37
CA ILE A 114 22.04 2.85 -20.13
C ILE A 114 23.57 2.70 -20.01
N SER A 115 24.24 2.31 -21.10
CA SER A 115 25.71 2.22 -21.15
C SER A 115 26.37 3.59 -20.94
N GLY A 116 25.82 4.63 -21.55
CA GLY A 116 26.26 6.02 -21.39
C GLY A 116 26.13 6.52 -19.95
N LEU A 117 25.00 6.23 -19.30
CA LEU A 117 24.75 6.57 -17.89
C LEU A 117 25.76 5.87 -16.99
N ARG A 118 25.98 4.57 -17.18
CA ARG A 118 26.97 3.80 -16.43
C ARG A 118 28.38 4.37 -16.55
N ALA A 119 28.80 4.72 -17.77
CA ALA A 119 30.11 5.33 -18.00
C ALA A 119 30.26 6.69 -17.29
N ALA A 120 29.18 7.49 -17.24
CA ALA A 120 29.19 8.77 -16.54
C ALA A 120 29.21 8.60 -15.02
N LEU A 121 28.34 7.75 -14.45
CA LEU A 121 28.23 7.52 -13.01
C LEU A 121 29.47 6.82 -12.43
N PHE A 122 29.85 5.66 -12.96
CA PHE A 122 30.93 4.83 -12.40
C PHE A 122 32.32 5.21 -12.94
N GLY A 123 32.37 6.05 -13.97
CA GLY A 123 33.58 6.67 -14.48
C GLY A 123 33.82 8.06 -13.87
N ARG A 124 33.31 9.09 -14.56
CA ARG A 124 33.62 10.49 -14.26
C ARG A 124 33.10 10.91 -12.88
N PHE A 125 31.83 10.61 -12.59
CA PHE A 125 31.19 11.04 -11.35
C PHE A 125 31.77 10.32 -10.13
N ARG A 126 32.03 9.01 -10.21
CA ARG A 126 32.73 8.26 -9.16
C ARG A 126 34.09 8.88 -8.81
N CYS A 127 34.90 9.28 -9.80
CA CYS A 127 36.16 9.96 -9.53
C CYS A 127 35.94 11.30 -8.82
N TRP A 128 34.97 12.09 -9.29
CA TRP A 128 34.61 13.36 -8.64
C TRP A 128 34.18 13.16 -7.19
N LEU A 129 33.35 12.14 -6.92
CA LEU A 129 32.83 11.82 -5.61
C LEU A 129 33.93 11.31 -4.66
N GLY A 130 34.81 10.44 -5.15
CA GLY A 130 35.98 10.01 -4.38
C GLY A 130 36.88 11.17 -3.97
N ASP A 131 37.07 12.15 -4.86
CA ASP A 131 37.83 13.36 -4.54
C ASP A 131 37.14 14.25 -3.49
N VAL A 132 35.81 14.40 -3.57
CA VAL A 132 35.00 15.18 -2.62
C VAL A 132 35.01 14.54 -1.24
N LEU A 133 34.78 13.22 -1.16
CA LEU A 133 34.76 12.47 0.09
C LEU A 133 36.15 12.20 0.65
N GLY A 134 37.19 12.30 -0.18
CA GLY A 134 38.56 11.94 0.21
C GLY A 134 38.76 10.43 0.41
N VAL A 135 37.95 9.61 -0.26
CA VAL A 135 38.02 8.14 -0.20
C VAL A 135 38.15 7.57 -1.61
N GLU A 136 38.78 6.41 -1.72
CA GLU A 136 38.82 5.66 -2.98
C GLU A 136 37.55 4.81 -3.09
N LEU A 137 36.72 5.10 -4.09
CA LEU A 137 35.51 4.32 -4.39
C LEU A 137 35.85 3.24 -5.41
N GLU A 138 35.38 2.02 -5.19
CA GLU A 138 35.58 0.93 -6.15
C GLU A 138 34.87 1.19 -7.49
N PRO A 139 35.42 0.72 -8.62
CA PRO A 139 34.77 0.84 -9.93
C PRO A 139 33.61 -0.15 -10.12
N THR A 140 33.25 -0.91 -9.08
CA THR A 140 32.17 -1.89 -9.07
C THR A 140 30.85 -1.20 -9.46
N VAL A 141 30.19 -1.74 -10.50
CA VAL A 141 28.90 -1.23 -10.97
C VAL A 141 27.79 -1.92 -10.18
N ASP A 142 27.13 -1.17 -9.32
CA ASP A 142 25.94 -1.58 -8.59
C ASP A 142 24.83 -0.55 -8.86
N ILE A 143 23.95 -0.87 -9.80
CA ILE A 143 22.87 0.03 -10.21
C ILE A 143 21.71 -0.78 -10.79
N SER A 144 20.52 -0.50 -10.29
CA SER A 144 19.26 -1.07 -10.77
C SER A 144 18.29 0.06 -11.12
N CYS A 145 17.23 -0.25 -11.88
CA CYS A 145 16.11 0.66 -12.06
C CYS A 145 14.97 0.20 -11.15
N ALA A 146 14.54 1.06 -10.23
CA ALA A 146 13.31 0.85 -9.47
C ALA A 146 12.16 1.63 -10.12
N LYS A 147 10.97 1.05 -10.08
CA LYS A 147 9.73 1.68 -10.49
C LYS A 147 8.71 1.50 -9.38
N TYR A 148 8.40 2.60 -8.72
CA TYR A 148 7.32 2.70 -7.75
C TYR A 148 6.07 3.16 -8.48
N GLN A 149 5.00 2.40 -8.30
CA GLN A 149 3.66 2.73 -8.75
C GLN A 149 2.78 3.03 -7.54
N TYR A 150 1.50 3.28 -7.78
CA TYR A 150 0.51 3.31 -6.70
C TYR A 150 0.65 2.02 -5.85
N THR A 151 0.49 2.14 -4.53
CA THR A 151 0.91 1.23 -3.42
C THR A 151 2.37 1.09 -3.06
N ASP A 152 3.29 1.26 -3.99
CA ASP A 152 4.66 0.78 -3.76
C ASP A 152 5.36 1.59 -2.65
N ILE A 153 6.13 0.90 -1.79
CA ILE A 153 6.78 1.46 -0.61
C ILE A 153 8.19 0.91 -0.41
N LEU A 154 9.01 1.69 0.28
CA LEU A 154 10.27 1.26 0.89
C LEU A 154 10.35 1.88 2.28
N LEU A 155 10.26 1.07 3.32
CA LEU A 155 10.21 1.52 4.71
C LEU A 155 11.59 1.96 5.23
N CYS A 156 11.63 2.45 6.47
CA CYS A 156 12.82 3.00 7.11
C CYS A 156 13.97 1.98 7.18
N HIS A 157 15.10 2.32 6.55
CA HIS A 157 16.35 1.55 6.56
C HIS A 157 17.56 2.50 6.42
N ASP A 158 18.77 2.00 6.64
CA ASP A 158 20.02 2.78 6.63
C ASP A 158 20.95 2.49 5.44
N ASP A 159 20.55 1.55 4.59
CA ASP A 159 21.32 1.04 3.44
C ASP A 159 22.63 0.31 3.81
N GLU A 160 22.81 -0.08 5.08
CA GLU A 160 24.02 -0.77 5.55
C GLU A 160 24.14 -2.18 4.96
N LEU A 161 25.06 -2.31 3.99
CA LEU A 161 25.57 -3.58 3.47
C LEU A 161 27.08 -3.47 3.27
N GLU A 162 27.80 -4.57 3.49
CA GLU A 162 29.26 -4.59 3.37
C GLU A 162 29.70 -4.15 1.96
N GLY A 163 30.59 -3.16 1.89
CA GLY A 163 31.10 -2.57 0.65
C GLY A 163 30.32 -1.35 0.14
N ARG A 164 29.11 -1.07 0.63
CA ARG A 164 28.38 0.16 0.30
C ARG A 164 28.94 1.35 1.07
N ARG A 165 29.23 2.44 0.35
CA ARG A 165 29.74 3.70 0.93
C ARG A 165 28.90 4.91 0.60
N VAL A 166 28.32 4.96 -0.60
CA VAL A 166 27.48 6.08 -1.03
C VAL A 166 26.27 5.52 -1.72
N ALA A 167 25.09 5.87 -1.20
CA ALA A 167 23.83 5.65 -1.87
C ALA A 167 23.56 6.81 -2.83
N PHE A 168 22.94 6.52 -3.97
CA PHE A 168 22.51 7.54 -4.92
C PHE A 168 21.21 7.12 -5.62
N ILE A 169 20.37 8.11 -5.91
CA ILE A 169 19.09 7.94 -6.59
C ILE A 169 19.01 9.01 -7.68
N LEU A 170 18.78 8.59 -8.94
CA LEU A 170 18.54 9.51 -10.05
C LEU A 170 17.07 9.41 -10.47
N TYR A 171 16.30 10.46 -10.18
CA TYR A 171 14.86 10.49 -10.46
C TYR A 171 14.58 10.82 -11.94
N LEU A 172 13.80 9.95 -12.60
CA LEU A 172 13.26 10.12 -13.96
C LEU A 172 11.73 10.07 -13.94
N VAL A 173 11.13 10.85 -13.05
CA VAL A 173 9.68 10.94 -12.80
C VAL A 173 9.01 11.99 -13.69
N PRO A 174 7.72 11.82 -14.07
CA PRO A 174 6.94 12.91 -14.68
C PRO A 174 6.81 14.11 -13.72
N PRO A 175 6.14 15.22 -14.10
CA PRO A 175 5.83 16.28 -13.13
C PRO A 175 5.21 15.69 -11.86
N TRP A 176 5.85 15.94 -10.73
CA TRP A 176 5.58 15.30 -9.43
C TRP A 176 5.42 16.37 -8.35
N GLN A 177 4.54 16.11 -7.40
CA GLN A 177 4.26 16.96 -6.24
C GLN A 177 4.18 16.12 -4.97
N SER A 178 4.25 16.76 -3.80
CA SER A 178 4.22 16.06 -2.51
C SER A 178 3.01 15.14 -2.32
N SER A 179 1.84 15.53 -2.83
CA SER A 179 0.61 14.73 -2.75
C SER A 179 0.64 13.46 -3.60
N ASP A 180 1.59 13.33 -4.54
CA ASP A 180 1.73 12.12 -5.34
C ASP A 180 2.49 11.01 -4.57
N GLY A 181 3.01 11.31 -3.38
CA GLY A 181 3.81 10.40 -2.56
C GLY A 181 5.22 10.17 -3.10
N GLY A 182 5.85 9.05 -2.72
CA GLY A 182 7.19 8.67 -3.19
C GLY A 182 8.30 9.66 -2.77
N THR A 183 8.09 10.39 -1.68
CA THR A 183 9.11 11.30 -1.13
C THR A 183 10.26 10.50 -0.53
N LEU A 184 11.48 10.99 -0.69
CA LEU A 184 12.62 10.46 0.07
C LEU A 184 12.69 11.18 1.41
N ASP A 185 12.27 10.50 2.46
CA ASP A 185 12.22 11.02 3.82
C ASP A 185 13.49 10.64 4.59
N LEU A 186 14.09 11.61 5.27
CA LEU A 186 15.33 11.43 6.04
C LEU A 186 15.05 11.61 7.54
N TYR A 187 15.51 10.64 8.34
CA TYR A 187 15.28 10.59 9.78
C TYR A 187 16.41 11.24 10.58
N ALA A 188 16.04 11.97 11.65
CA ALA A 188 16.99 12.26 12.72
C ALA A 188 17.22 11.01 13.58
N THR A 189 18.39 10.93 14.20
CA THR A 189 18.73 9.84 15.14
C THR A 189 18.74 10.30 16.59
N ASP A 190 18.50 9.37 17.51
CA ASP A 190 18.56 9.58 18.95
C ASP A 190 19.98 9.36 19.52
N SER A 191 20.12 9.41 20.85
CA SER A 191 21.42 9.17 21.51
C SER A 191 21.95 7.73 21.39
N HIS A 192 21.11 6.78 20.95
CA HIS A 192 21.45 5.38 20.73
C HIS A 192 21.65 5.07 19.24
N LEU A 193 21.72 6.10 18.38
CA LEU A 193 21.84 5.98 16.93
C LEU A 193 20.64 5.27 16.28
N GLN A 194 19.46 5.34 16.88
CA GLN A 194 18.23 4.79 16.32
C GLN A 194 17.41 5.89 15.61
N PRO A 195 16.65 5.58 14.54
CA PRO A 195 15.81 6.56 13.87
C PRO A 195 14.72 7.07 14.81
N LYS A 196 14.43 8.38 14.75
CA LYS A 196 13.45 9.04 15.64
C LYS A 196 12.22 9.54 14.90
N HIS A 197 12.37 10.59 14.10
CA HIS A 197 11.30 11.16 13.28
C HIS A 197 11.90 11.75 12.01
N ILE A 198 11.07 11.84 10.97
CA ILE A 198 11.42 12.48 9.70
C ILE A 198 11.69 13.96 9.97
N VAL A 199 12.84 14.46 9.51
CA VAL A 199 13.21 15.88 9.62
C VAL A 199 13.38 16.55 8.27
N LYS A 200 13.38 15.77 7.20
CA LYS A 200 13.44 16.26 5.83
C LYS A 200 12.71 15.30 4.90
N SER A 201 11.90 15.84 4.00
CA SER A 201 11.18 15.08 2.98
C SER A 201 11.49 15.68 1.62
N LEU A 202 12.03 14.87 0.71
CA LEU A 202 12.49 15.29 -0.61
C LEU A 202 11.53 14.80 -1.67
N VAL A 203 10.86 15.74 -2.34
CA VAL A 203 9.96 15.43 -3.46
C VAL A 203 10.81 15.08 -4.70
N PRO A 204 10.61 13.90 -5.31
CA PRO A 204 11.35 13.52 -6.51
C PRO A 204 10.99 14.47 -7.65
N SER A 205 11.97 14.78 -8.50
CA SER A 205 11.74 15.59 -9.69
C SER A 205 12.66 15.16 -10.81
N TRP A 206 12.20 15.35 -12.05
CA TRP A 206 12.91 14.92 -13.26
C TRP A 206 14.39 15.35 -13.25
N ASN A 207 15.28 14.41 -13.60
CA ASN A 207 16.71 14.61 -13.75
C ASN A 207 17.40 15.17 -12.49
N THR A 208 16.91 14.79 -11.31
CA THR A 208 17.52 15.13 -10.03
C THR A 208 18.25 13.93 -9.45
N LEU A 209 19.54 14.10 -9.17
CA LEU A 209 20.34 13.13 -8.42
C LEU A 209 20.33 13.51 -6.94
N VAL A 210 20.00 12.57 -6.06
CA VAL A 210 20.24 12.67 -4.63
C VAL A 210 21.28 11.63 -4.24
N LEU A 211 22.22 11.99 -3.37
CA LEU A 211 23.23 11.07 -2.85
C LEU A 211 23.55 11.36 -1.38
N PHE A 212 23.95 10.35 -0.63
CA PHE A 212 24.36 10.47 0.77
C PHE A 212 25.33 9.35 1.16
N GLU A 213 26.15 9.61 2.18
CA GLU A 213 27.06 8.58 2.71
C GLU A 213 26.27 7.55 3.52
N VAL A 214 26.50 6.27 3.23
CA VAL A 214 25.93 5.15 3.98
C VAL A 214 26.63 5.06 5.34
N SER A 215 25.85 5.06 6.41
CA SER A 215 26.33 5.06 7.79
C SER A 215 25.28 4.48 8.74
N PRO A 216 25.63 4.15 9.99
CA PRO A 216 24.66 3.66 10.98
C PRO A 216 23.56 4.65 11.38
N VAL A 217 23.54 5.84 10.76
CA VAL A 217 22.58 6.91 11.04
C VAL A 217 21.93 7.44 9.76
N SER A 218 22.20 6.87 8.58
CA SER A 218 21.62 7.31 7.31
C SER A 218 20.20 6.76 7.08
N PHE A 219 19.37 6.79 8.13
CA PHE A 219 18.00 6.27 8.09
C PHE A 219 17.12 7.10 7.16
N HIS A 220 16.46 6.42 6.23
CA HIS A 220 15.58 7.03 5.25
C HIS A 220 14.49 6.05 4.80
N GLN A 221 13.43 6.57 4.19
CA GLN A 221 12.33 5.79 3.63
C GLN A 221 11.68 6.48 2.43
N GLU A 222 10.70 5.79 1.84
CA GLU A 222 9.75 6.29 0.87
C GLU A 222 8.30 5.94 1.31
N THR A 223 7.64 6.67 2.24
CA THR A 223 6.24 6.33 2.67
C THR A 223 5.43 7.41 3.44
N LEU A 224 4.10 7.44 3.20
CA LEU A 224 3.07 8.29 3.84
C LEU A 224 2.58 7.80 5.24
N LEU A 225 2.45 6.48 5.48
CA LEU A 225 1.86 5.90 6.71
C LEU A 225 2.61 6.31 8.00
N LEU A 226 3.94 6.28 7.97
CA LEU A 226 4.79 6.60 9.11
C LEU A 226 4.71 8.07 9.51
N GLU A 227 4.22 8.95 8.65
CA GLU A 227 3.99 10.34 9.01
C GLU A 227 2.74 10.50 9.89
N TRP A 228 1.73 9.66 9.69
CA TRP A 228 0.39 9.85 10.23
C TRP A 228 0.01 8.89 11.35
N VAL A 229 0.31 7.60 11.19
CA VAL A 229 -0.15 6.54 12.09
C VAL A 229 0.80 6.40 13.27
N ASN A 230 0.25 6.16 14.45
CA ASN A 230 1.02 5.87 15.65
C ASN A 230 1.88 4.61 15.41
N PRO A 231 3.22 4.68 15.62
CA PRO A 231 4.13 3.59 15.27
C PRO A 231 3.79 2.23 15.90
N MET A 232 3.08 2.20 17.03
CA MET A 232 2.67 0.93 17.64
C MET A 232 1.79 0.10 16.70
N TYR A 233 0.95 0.75 15.90
CA TYR A 233 0.04 0.10 14.94
C TYR A 233 0.74 -0.33 13.65
N LEU A 234 2.00 0.04 13.47
CA LEU A 234 2.83 -0.37 12.35
C LEU A 234 3.77 -1.53 12.72
N ASP A 235 3.80 -1.91 14.01
CA ASP A 235 4.54 -3.08 14.48
C ASP A 235 3.78 -4.36 14.08
N ILE A 236 4.48 -5.27 13.40
CA ILE A 236 3.89 -6.50 12.84
C ILE A 236 3.35 -7.41 13.95
N SER A 237 4.08 -7.54 15.07
CA SER A 237 3.65 -8.39 16.18
C SER A 237 2.40 -7.84 16.88
N TYR A 238 2.21 -6.52 16.83
CA TYR A 238 1.02 -5.88 17.34
C TYR A 238 -0.14 -5.93 16.35
N GLN A 239 0.13 -5.87 15.05
CA GLN A 239 -0.87 -6.12 14.00
C GLN A 239 -1.47 -7.52 14.11
N GLU A 240 -0.65 -8.53 14.33
CA GLU A 240 -1.10 -9.92 14.54
C GLU A 240 -2.05 -10.02 15.75
N GLN A 241 -1.71 -9.39 16.88
CA GLN A 241 -2.60 -9.33 18.06
C GLN A 241 -3.93 -8.61 17.76
N ILE A 242 -3.88 -7.52 16.99
CA ILE A 242 -5.08 -6.78 16.56
C ILE A 242 -5.95 -7.67 15.68
N GLN A 243 -5.34 -8.42 14.76
CA GLN A 243 -6.05 -9.34 13.88
C GLN A 243 -6.74 -10.45 14.66
N GLU A 244 -6.05 -11.09 15.60
CA GLU A 244 -6.63 -12.12 16.47
C GLU A 244 -7.85 -11.59 17.24
N GLU A 245 -7.75 -10.40 17.83
CA GLU A 245 -8.87 -9.77 18.57
C GLU A 245 -10.03 -9.41 17.63
N PHE A 246 -9.72 -8.92 16.43
CA PHE A 246 -10.71 -8.57 15.43
C PHE A 246 -11.44 -9.80 14.87
N GLU A 247 -10.73 -10.90 14.63
CA GLU A 247 -11.33 -12.16 14.15
C GLU A 247 -12.27 -12.78 15.19
N GLU A 248 -11.99 -12.61 16.49
CA GLU A 248 -12.86 -13.11 17.57
C GLU A 248 -14.16 -12.31 17.69
N SER A 249 -14.10 -10.99 17.54
CA SER A 249 -15.19 -10.07 17.91
C SER A 249 -15.83 -9.31 16.74
N ALA A 250 -15.22 -9.36 15.57
CA ALA A 250 -15.56 -8.57 14.37
C ALA A 250 -15.57 -7.05 14.60
N GLU A 251 -14.93 -6.58 15.68
CA GLU A 251 -14.82 -5.17 16.04
C GLU A 251 -13.50 -4.88 16.76
N ILE A 252 -12.96 -3.67 16.61
CA ILE A 252 -11.87 -3.22 17.47
C ILE A 252 -11.83 -1.69 17.56
N GLN A 253 -11.31 -1.18 18.68
CA GLN A 253 -11.11 0.25 18.93
C GLN A 253 -9.65 0.56 19.25
N LEU A 254 -8.97 1.22 18.30
CA LEU A 254 -7.55 1.55 18.38
C LEU A 254 -7.37 2.99 18.87
N LYS A 255 -6.96 3.15 20.13
CA LYS A 255 -6.77 4.47 20.78
C LYS A 255 -5.48 5.14 20.32
N ASP A 256 -5.48 6.47 20.31
CA ASP A 256 -4.32 7.25 19.88
C ASP A 256 -3.79 6.81 18.49
N PHE A 257 -4.72 6.56 17.56
CA PHE A 257 -4.41 5.94 16.27
C PHE A 257 -3.54 6.82 15.39
N LEU A 258 -3.88 8.11 15.26
CA LEU A 258 -3.01 9.08 14.62
C LEU A 258 -1.98 9.59 15.64
N LYS A 259 -0.80 9.97 15.15
CA LYS A 259 0.17 10.70 15.96
C LYS A 259 -0.43 11.98 16.52
N GLU A 260 -0.12 12.29 17.78
CA GLU A 260 -0.72 13.39 18.54
C GLU A 260 -0.62 14.73 17.79
N GLU A 261 0.53 15.01 17.17
CA GLU A 261 0.77 16.22 16.40
C GLU A 261 -0.17 16.35 15.19
N LYS A 262 -0.38 15.26 14.44
CA LYS A 262 -1.26 15.23 13.26
C LYS A 262 -2.73 15.30 13.67
N PHE A 263 -3.11 14.56 14.71
CA PHE A 263 -4.45 14.63 15.28
C PHE A 263 -4.80 16.05 15.75
N ALA A 264 -3.88 16.71 16.45
CA ALA A 264 -4.06 18.08 16.92
C ALA A 264 -4.19 19.08 15.76
N GLU A 265 -3.38 18.93 14.72
CA GLU A 265 -3.43 19.76 13.51
C GLU A 265 -4.80 19.66 12.81
N VAL A 266 -5.26 18.44 12.51
CA VAL A 266 -6.57 18.18 11.89
C VAL A 266 -7.71 18.69 12.77
N SER A 267 -7.63 18.43 14.09
CA SER A 267 -8.61 18.91 15.06
C SER A 267 -8.75 20.43 15.08
N VAL A 268 -7.64 21.16 15.00
CA VAL A 268 -7.65 22.62 14.92
C VAL A 268 -8.22 23.08 13.59
N ALA A 269 -7.84 22.43 12.49
CA ALA A 269 -8.29 22.79 11.16
C ALA A 269 -9.80 22.67 11.00
N LEU A 270 -10.39 21.57 11.47
CA LEU A 270 -11.84 21.31 11.45
C LEU A 270 -12.66 22.35 12.24
N ARG A 271 -12.07 22.94 13.29
CA ARG A 271 -12.72 23.96 14.13
C ARG A 271 -12.60 25.38 13.61
N LEU A 272 -11.45 25.74 13.02
CA LEU A 272 -11.12 27.13 12.68
C LEU A 272 -11.38 27.51 11.23
N HIS A 273 -11.39 26.54 10.31
CA HIS A 273 -11.55 26.84 8.88
C HIS A 273 -13.00 26.91 8.45
N ASP A 274 -13.26 27.71 7.41
CA ASP A 274 -14.58 27.86 6.79
C ASP A 274 -14.83 26.73 5.78
N ILE A 275 -14.91 25.50 6.28
CA ILE A 275 -15.28 24.32 5.50
C ILE A 275 -16.74 24.48 5.07
N GLN A 276 -17.03 24.19 3.79
CA GLN A 276 -18.40 24.22 3.28
C GLN A 276 -19.12 22.92 3.67
N TRP A 277 -20.13 23.05 4.53
CA TRP A 277 -20.92 21.93 5.03
C TRP A 277 -22.29 21.89 4.36
N ALA A 278 -22.67 20.72 3.85
CA ALA A 278 -23.98 20.47 3.27
C ALA A 278 -24.80 19.53 4.15
N ARG A 279 -26.03 19.91 4.48
CA ARG A 279 -26.92 19.05 5.27
C ARG A 279 -27.44 17.89 4.44
N ARG A 280 -27.20 16.66 4.91
CA ARG A 280 -27.71 15.42 4.33
C ARG A 280 -29.11 15.10 4.86
N GLY A 281 -29.93 14.57 3.96
CA GLY A 281 -31.29 14.11 4.21
C GLY A 281 -31.62 12.92 3.29
N PRO A 282 -32.89 12.52 3.17
CA PRO A 282 -34.09 13.14 3.75
C PRO A 282 -34.27 12.84 5.26
N PRO A 283 -35.06 13.65 6.01
CA PRO A 283 -35.19 13.54 7.46
C PRO A 283 -35.73 12.20 7.99
N ASN A 284 -36.46 11.43 7.18
CA ASN A 284 -36.93 10.10 7.56
C ASN A 284 -35.84 9.02 7.47
N ASN A 285 -34.63 9.38 7.05
CA ASN A 285 -33.47 8.49 6.96
C ASN A 285 -32.28 9.08 7.73
N ARG A 286 -31.96 10.35 7.50
CA ARG A 286 -30.79 10.99 8.11
C ARG A 286 -30.92 12.50 8.23
N SER A 287 -30.18 13.06 9.16
CA SER A 287 -29.96 14.50 9.28
C SER A 287 -28.60 14.73 9.93
N TYR A 288 -27.59 15.05 9.14
CA TYR A 288 -26.26 15.47 9.59
C TYR A 288 -25.61 16.33 8.52
N GLU A 289 -24.40 16.83 8.74
CA GLU A 289 -23.70 17.67 7.78
C GLU A 289 -22.47 16.94 7.23
N VAL A 290 -22.19 17.12 5.94
CA VAL A 290 -21.03 16.54 5.25
C VAL A 290 -20.21 17.65 4.61
N ALA A 291 -18.89 17.57 4.72
CA ALA A 291 -17.98 18.53 4.11
C ALA A 291 -17.93 18.38 2.59
N SER A 292 -17.78 19.51 1.88
CA SER A 292 -17.33 19.48 0.49
C SER A 292 -15.81 19.27 0.45
N LEU A 293 -15.36 18.22 -0.25
CA LEU A 293 -13.93 17.91 -0.40
C LEU A 293 -13.14 19.02 -1.09
N GLU A 294 -13.78 19.89 -1.87
CA GLU A 294 -13.11 21.05 -2.49
C GLU A 294 -12.79 22.17 -1.50
N SER A 295 -13.39 22.13 -0.29
CA SER A 295 -13.30 23.19 0.72
C SER A 295 -12.51 22.79 1.96
N ILE A 296 -11.99 21.57 2.02
CA ILE A 296 -11.25 21.10 3.18
C ILE A 296 -9.83 21.69 3.20
N PRO A 297 -9.27 22.03 4.37
CA PRO A 297 -7.89 22.49 4.50
C PRO A 297 -6.87 21.41 4.10
N PRO A 298 -5.62 21.78 3.73
CA PRO A 298 -4.59 20.83 3.30
C PRO A 298 -4.38 19.65 4.26
N CYS A 299 -4.17 19.90 5.56
CA CYS A 299 -3.97 18.81 6.53
C CYS A 299 -5.19 17.87 6.67
N VAL A 300 -6.42 18.36 6.40
CA VAL A 300 -7.63 17.52 6.39
C VAL A 300 -7.72 16.72 5.09
N SER A 301 -7.26 17.29 3.97
CA SER A 301 -7.10 16.57 2.69
C SER A 301 -6.06 15.46 2.79
N GLU A 302 -4.90 15.74 3.39
CA GLU A 302 -3.85 14.74 3.59
C GLU A 302 -4.33 13.59 4.49
N CYS A 303 -5.07 13.89 5.56
CA CYS A 303 -5.70 12.87 6.39
C CYS A 303 -6.76 12.05 5.63
N TRP A 304 -7.50 12.67 4.72
CA TRP A 304 -8.43 11.98 3.83
C TRP A 304 -7.68 11.05 2.86
N GLU A 305 -6.62 11.55 2.23
CA GLU A 305 -5.77 10.81 1.30
C GLU A 305 -5.12 9.59 1.97
N LEU A 306 -4.69 9.70 3.23
CA LEU A 306 -4.23 8.58 4.05
C LEU A 306 -5.26 7.45 4.08
N LEU A 307 -6.50 7.73 4.49
CA LEU A 307 -7.57 6.74 4.65
C LEU A 307 -8.02 6.13 3.31
N CYS A 308 -7.76 6.82 2.20
CA CYS A 308 -8.02 6.36 0.84
C CYS A 308 -6.82 5.65 0.19
N SER A 309 -5.63 5.73 0.78
CA SER A 309 -4.40 5.22 0.18
C SER A 309 -4.39 3.70 0.20
N GLU A 310 -3.89 3.07 -0.86
CA GLU A 310 -3.74 1.60 -0.84
C GLU A 310 -2.79 1.12 0.29
N ALA A 311 -1.83 1.97 0.69
CA ALA A 311 -1.08 1.94 1.95
C ALA A 311 -1.93 1.45 3.13
N PHE A 312 -3.00 2.21 3.34
CA PHE A 312 -3.94 2.03 4.42
C PHE A 312 -4.86 0.82 4.21
N PHE A 313 -5.21 0.49 2.97
CA PHE A 313 -5.98 -0.73 2.67
C PHE A 313 -5.22 -1.99 3.07
N LEU A 314 -3.91 -2.04 2.78
CA LEU A 314 -3.07 -3.14 3.24
C LEU A 314 -2.97 -3.19 4.77
N LEU A 315 -2.85 -2.03 5.43
CA LEU A 315 -2.87 -1.97 6.89
C LEU A 315 -4.19 -2.50 7.47
N LEU A 316 -5.34 -2.15 6.87
CA LEU A 316 -6.63 -2.68 7.27
C LEU A 316 -6.72 -4.19 7.02
N SER A 317 -6.22 -4.69 5.89
CA SER A 317 -6.11 -6.14 5.65
C SER A 317 -5.36 -6.85 6.76
N ASN A 318 -4.21 -6.30 7.17
CA ASN A 318 -3.42 -6.86 8.26
C ASN A 318 -4.14 -6.78 9.63
N PHE A 319 -5.00 -5.79 9.86
CA PHE A 319 -5.75 -5.70 11.12
C PHE A 319 -6.96 -6.61 11.17
N THR A 320 -7.52 -7.00 10.03
CA THR A 320 -8.85 -7.63 10.01
C THR A 320 -8.88 -9.00 9.33
N GLY A 321 -7.80 -9.44 8.70
CA GLY A 321 -7.77 -10.63 7.86
C GLY A 321 -8.61 -10.52 6.58
N LEU A 322 -9.17 -9.34 6.29
CA LEU A 322 -10.02 -9.11 5.12
C LEU A 322 -9.16 -8.82 3.90
N ARG A 323 -9.61 -9.27 2.72
CA ARG A 323 -8.90 -9.10 1.45
C ARG A 323 -9.19 -7.74 0.81
N LEU A 324 -8.90 -6.67 1.54
CA LEU A 324 -8.97 -5.29 1.06
C LEU A 324 -7.76 -4.90 0.18
N HIS A 325 -6.77 -5.78 0.03
CA HIS A 325 -5.62 -5.54 -0.82
C HIS A 325 -5.05 -6.83 -1.40
N PHE A 326 -4.51 -6.76 -2.63
CA PHE A 326 -4.10 -7.94 -3.40
C PHE A 326 -2.85 -8.66 -2.89
N LEU A 327 -2.08 -8.03 -1.99
CA LEU A 327 -0.91 -8.64 -1.35
C LEU A 327 -1.22 -9.38 -0.04
N CYS A 328 -2.47 -9.40 0.41
CA CYS A 328 -2.84 -10.21 1.57
C CYS A 328 -2.57 -11.70 1.25
N PRO A 329 -1.90 -12.47 2.14
CA PRO A 329 -1.68 -13.91 1.95
C PRO A 329 -3.00 -14.63 1.65
N ASN A 330 -2.97 -15.63 0.77
CA ASN A 330 -4.14 -16.48 0.51
C ASN A 330 -4.13 -17.62 1.53
N ASP A 331 -5.18 -17.74 2.35
CA ASP A 331 -5.38 -18.94 3.19
C ASP A 331 -5.66 -20.21 2.36
N GLU A 332 -5.86 -20.11 1.05
CA GLU A 332 -6.10 -21.25 0.15
C GLU A 332 -4.81 -21.89 -0.41
N ASP A 333 -3.63 -21.29 -0.20
CA ASP A 333 -2.35 -21.81 -0.75
C ASP A 333 -1.52 -22.59 0.29
N ASP A 334 -1.94 -22.67 1.56
CA ASP A 334 -1.22 -23.37 2.65
C ASP A 334 -1.61 -24.87 2.82
N ASP A 335 -2.57 -25.38 2.04
CA ASP A 335 -3.01 -26.79 2.08
C ASP A 335 -2.28 -27.71 1.06
N GLU A 336 -1.29 -27.22 0.29
CA GLU A 336 -0.63 -28.00 -0.79
C GLU A 336 0.85 -28.38 -0.55
N GLU A 337 1.44 -28.21 0.65
CA GLU A 337 2.81 -28.69 0.92
C GLU A 337 2.99 -29.45 2.25
N GLU A 338 2.37 -30.63 2.40
CA GLU A 338 2.92 -31.71 3.24
C GLU A 338 2.53 -33.07 2.64
N ASP A 339 3.24 -33.56 1.62
CA ASP A 339 3.22 -35.00 1.24
C ASP A 339 4.30 -35.37 0.19
N GLU A 340 5.57 -34.98 0.38
CA GLU A 340 6.68 -35.62 -0.33
C GLU A 340 7.91 -35.75 0.59
N ASP A 341 8.11 -36.93 1.17
CA ASP A 341 9.39 -37.67 1.20
C ASP A 341 9.50 -38.63 2.40
N GLU A 342 8.85 -39.80 2.32
CA GLU A 342 9.43 -41.03 2.90
C GLU A 342 8.80 -42.26 2.26
N ASP A 343 9.24 -42.62 1.04
CA ASP A 343 9.17 -44.02 0.62
C ASP A 343 10.22 -44.35 -0.43
N GLY A 344 11.40 -44.64 0.08
CA GLY A 344 12.52 -45.17 -0.66
C GLY A 344 13.03 -46.45 -0.01
N GLU A 345 12.26 -47.55 -0.03
CA GLU A 345 12.85 -48.88 -0.13
C GLU A 345 11.87 -49.94 -0.66
N LYS A 346 12.33 -50.60 -1.70
CA LYS A 346 11.63 -51.58 -2.52
C LYS A 346 11.63 -52.97 -1.89
N GLU A 347 10.59 -53.71 -2.24
CA GLU A 347 10.57 -55.17 -2.49
C GLU A 347 10.82 -56.06 -1.26
N GLU A 348 9.78 -56.78 -0.82
CA GLU A 348 9.72 -58.24 -0.89
C GLU A 348 8.45 -58.82 -0.25
N LYS A 349 7.83 -59.74 -1.00
CA LYS A 349 7.12 -60.95 -0.56
C LYS A 349 5.65 -60.89 -0.14
N GLU A 350 4.88 -61.46 -1.07
CA GLU A 350 3.77 -62.40 -0.92
C GLU A 350 3.65 -63.15 0.43
N GLU A 351 2.40 -63.54 0.70
CA GLU A 351 1.91 -64.54 1.67
C GLU A 351 1.73 -64.05 3.12
N GLU A 352 0.47 -63.91 3.56
CA GLU A 352 -0.20 -64.86 4.47
C GLU A 352 -1.64 -64.38 4.78
N GLU A 353 -2.61 -65.20 4.32
CA GLU A 353 -3.76 -65.79 5.04
C GLU A 353 -4.51 -64.92 6.07
N GLU A 354 -5.80 -64.63 5.83
CA GLU A 354 -7.00 -65.41 6.23
C GLU A 354 -7.39 -65.25 7.72
N GLU A 355 -8.70 -65.38 7.97
CA GLU A 355 -9.39 -65.36 9.27
C GLU A 355 -9.65 -63.92 9.82
N GLU A 356 -10.87 -63.47 10.17
CA GLU A 356 -12.07 -64.17 10.62
C GLU A 356 -13.35 -63.44 10.13
N GLU A 357 -14.22 -64.16 9.41
CA GLU A 357 -15.67 -63.95 9.48
C GLU A 357 -16.18 -64.73 10.70
N GLU A 358 -17.10 -64.18 11.50
CA GLU A 358 -18.41 -64.78 11.78
C GLU A 358 -19.18 -64.06 12.92
N GLU A 359 -20.52 -64.15 12.77
CA GLU A 359 -21.57 -64.01 13.80
C GLU A 359 -21.93 -62.55 14.22
N GLU A 360 -23.16 -62.04 14.08
CA GLU A 360 -24.46 -62.66 14.31
C GLU A 360 -25.61 -62.01 13.49
N VAL A 361 -26.37 -62.91 12.88
CA VAL A 361 -27.79 -62.89 12.46
C VAL A 361 -28.69 -62.50 13.68
N GLU A 362 -29.94 -62.03 13.65
CA GLU A 362 -31.07 -62.17 12.73
C GLU A 362 -32.31 -61.44 13.35
N GLU A 363 -33.36 -61.33 12.53
CA GLU A 363 -34.80 -61.49 12.89
C GLU A 363 -35.79 -60.28 12.92
N VAL A 364 -36.63 -60.29 11.85
CA VAL A 364 -38.12 -60.47 11.86
C VAL A 364 -38.98 -59.18 11.86
N GLU A 365 -39.53 -58.75 10.71
CA GLU A 365 -40.80 -59.18 10.02
C GLU A 365 -42.06 -58.53 10.66
N GLU A 366 -43.19 -58.21 10.01
CA GLU A 366 -43.71 -58.27 8.64
C GLU A 366 -45.05 -57.48 8.58
N ALA A 367 -45.54 -57.28 7.34
CA ALA A 367 -46.96 -57.17 6.92
C ALA A 367 -47.72 -55.85 7.24
N GLU A 368 -48.57 -55.28 6.37
CA GLU A 368 -49.34 -55.83 5.26
C GLU A 368 -49.84 -54.70 4.33
N SER A 369 -50.32 -55.11 3.16
CA SER A 369 -50.67 -54.33 1.97
C SER A 369 -52.15 -53.90 1.92
N GLN A 370 -52.50 -52.88 1.12
CA GLN A 370 -53.47 -53.01 -0.01
C GLN A 370 -53.86 -51.69 -0.71
N GLU A 371 -53.66 -51.72 -2.03
CA GLU A 371 -54.51 -51.27 -3.15
C GLU A 371 -55.24 -49.90 -3.16
N SER A 372 -55.02 -49.11 -4.22
CA SER A 372 -55.91 -49.18 -5.41
C SER A 372 -55.43 -48.30 -6.57
N ALA A 373 -55.67 -48.80 -7.78
CA ALA A 373 -55.32 -48.23 -9.07
C ALA A 373 -56.42 -47.32 -9.64
N ARG A 374 -56.04 -46.26 -10.38
CA ARG A 374 -56.32 -46.09 -11.83
C ARG A 374 -56.04 -44.68 -12.38
N GLY A 375 -55.34 -44.68 -13.52
CA GLY A 375 -55.45 -43.72 -14.64
C GLY A 375 -54.42 -42.58 -14.60
N GLY A 376 -53.58 -42.33 -15.60
CA GLY A 376 -53.43 -42.88 -16.95
C GLY A 376 -52.71 -41.86 -17.84
N GLU A 377 -51.64 -42.33 -18.50
CA GLU A 377 -51.09 -41.89 -19.81
C GLU A 377 -50.31 -40.56 -19.95
N ALA A 378 -48.99 -40.69 -19.76
CA ALA A 378 -47.92 -40.64 -20.77
C ALA A 378 -47.95 -39.61 -21.94
N THR A 379 -46.89 -38.79 -22.03
CA THR A 379 -45.95 -38.64 -23.17
C THR A 379 -44.77 -37.77 -22.67
N GLY A 380 -43.48 -37.96 -22.96
CA GLY A 380 -42.74 -38.95 -23.72
C GLY A 380 -41.23 -38.67 -23.59
N SER A 381 -40.45 -39.75 -23.70
CA SER A 381 -39.06 -39.85 -24.18
C SER A 381 -37.93 -39.13 -23.40
N ALA A 382 -37.18 -39.94 -22.65
CA ALA A 382 -35.78 -39.73 -22.31
C ALA A 382 -34.91 -40.69 -23.13
N MET A 383 -33.83 -40.19 -23.73
CA MET A 383 -32.67 -40.96 -24.18
C MET A 383 -31.44 -40.05 -24.15
N GLU A 384 -30.31 -40.65 -23.81
CA GLU A 384 -29.15 -40.08 -23.10
C GLU A 384 -28.12 -39.28 -23.92
N THR A 385 -27.20 -38.66 -23.15
CA THR A 385 -25.76 -38.34 -23.35
C THR A 385 -25.39 -36.86 -23.59
N PRO A 386 -24.18 -36.39 -23.22
CA PRO A 386 -23.24 -36.85 -22.17
C PRO A 386 -22.84 -35.73 -21.18
N SER A 387 -22.30 -36.18 -20.06
CA SER A 387 -21.67 -35.41 -18.99
C SER A 387 -20.65 -34.39 -19.53
N THR A 388 -20.90 -33.10 -19.30
CA THR A 388 -19.89 -32.05 -19.40
C THR A 388 -19.53 -31.61 -17.99
N LYS A 389 -18.30 -31.93 -17.58
CA LYS A 389 -17.65 -31.36 -16.40
C LYS A 389 -17.67 -29.84 -16.55
N LYS A 390 -18.54 -29.15 -15.80
CA LYS A 390 -18.41 -27.70 -15.60
C LYS A 390 -17.15 -27.49 -14.76
N LYS A 391 -16.07 -27.06 -15.40
CA LYS A 391 -15.01 -26.32 -14.72
C LYS A 391 -15.67 -25.14 -14.02
N THR A 392 -15.65 -25.14 -12.70
CA THR A 392 -15.87 -23.96 -11.88
C THR A 392 -14.89 -22.90 -12.36
N LYS A 393 -15.41 -21.79 -12.89
CA LYS A 393 -14.60 -20.60 -13.12
C LYS A 393 -14.17 -20.10 -11.74
N ALA A 394 -12.86 -20.03 -11.50
CA ALA A 394 -12.33 -19.20 -10.42
C ALA A 394 -12.94 -17.80 -10.55
N LYS A 395 -13.50 -17.30 -9.46
CA LYS A 395 -14.06 -15.96 -9.35
C LYS A 395 -12.88 -15.00 -9.53
N GLU A 396 -12.93 -14.09 -10.50
CA GLU A 396 -11.92 -13.02 -10.60
C GLU A 396 -11.91 -12.27 -9.26
N PRO A 397 -10.74 -11.95 -8.68
CA PRO A 397 -10.68 -11.23 -7.42
C PRO A 397 -11.40 -9.89 -7.58
N SER A 398 -12.31 -9.60 -6.66
CA SER A 398 -12.99 -8.31 -6.55
C SER A 398 -11.93 -7.22 -6.36
N THR A 399 -12.15 -6.04 -6.95
CA THR A 399 -11.27 -4.89 -6.69
C THR A 399 -11.82 -4.18 -5.46
N PRO A 400 -11.05 -4.04 -4.38
CA PRO A 400 -11.53 -3.42 -3.16
C PRO A 400 -12.04 -2.00 -3.42
N GLU A 401 -13.23 -1.69 -2.93
CA GLU A 401 -13.88 -0.37 -3.08
C GLU A 401 -14.06 0.31 -1.73
N TYR A 402 -14.27 1.63 -1.75
CA TYR A 402 -14.60 2.37 -0.54
C TYR A 402 -15.60 3.50 -0.78
N VAL A 403 -16.31 3.87 0.28
CA VAL A 403 -17.14 5.07 0.36
C VAL A 403 -16.79 5.83 1.62
N GLY A 404 -16.28 7.05 1.46
CA GLY A 404 -15.92 7.93 2.57
C GLY A 404 -16.80 9.18 2.66
N GLU A 405 -17.02 9.68 3.88
CA GLU A 405 -17.53 11.02 4.12
C GLU A 405 -16.92 11.65 5.39
N LEU A 406 -16.63 12.95 5.33
CA LEU A 406 -16.23 13.76 6.49
C LEU A 406 -17.49 14.41 7.05
N ARG A 407 -17.90 14.00 8.25
CA ARG A 407 -19.19 14.38 8.84
C ARG A 407 -19.00 15.37 9.97
N ARG A 408 -20.01 16.22 10.17
CA ARG A 408 -20.15 17.12 11.31
C ARG A 408 -21.45 16.82 12.04
N TRP A 409 -21.30 16.61 13.35
CA TRP A 409 -22.37 16.23 14.25
C TRP A 409 -22.68 17.33 15.23
N THR A 410 -23.93 17.78 15.23
CA THR A 410 -24.45 18.82 16.12
C THR A 410 -25.81 18.41 16.69
N HIS A 411 -26.32 19.20 17.62
CA HIS A 411 -27.67 19.01 18.16
C HIS A 411 -28.72 18.82 17.05
N GLY A 412 -29.51 17.75 17.15
CA GLY A 412 -30.49 17.35 16.14
C GLY A 412 -29.93 16.49 15.02
N GLY A 413 -28.64 16.11 15.11
CA GLY A 413 -28.00 15.15 14.22
C GLY A 413 -28.45 13.71 14.50
N TYR A 414 -28.72 12.91 13.48
CA TYR A 414 -29.05 11.47 13.60
C TYR A 414 -28.97 10.72 12.25
N THR A 415 -28.94 9.39 12.31
CA THR A 415 -29.42 8.50 11.25
C THR A 415 -30.46 7.53 11.80
N LEU A 416 -31.27 6.94 10.92
CA LEU A 416 -32.32 5.98 11.25
C LEU A 416 -32.18 4.78 10.33
N LEU A 417 -32.52 3.62 10.87
CA LEU A 417 -32.73 2.41 10.08
C LEU A 417 -33.94 2.60 9.15
N HIS A 418 -33.79 2.23 7.89
CA HIS A 418 -34.89 2.27 6.93
C HIS A 418 -35.17 0.87 6.36
N ASP A 419 -36.45 0.51 6.21
CA ASP A 419 -36.94 -0.77 5.67
C ASP A 419 -36.25 -1.27 4.38
N GLY A 420 -35.69 -0.39 3.55
CA GLY A 420 -34.98 -0.77 2.31
C GLY A 420 -33.49 -1.06 2.49
N GLU A 421 -32.93 -0.81 3.67
CA GLU A 421 -31.50 -0.89 3.97
C GLU A 421 -31.07 -2.34 4.22
N ALA A 422 -31.92 -3.14 4.88
CA ALA A 422 -31.74 -4.59 5.01
C ALA A 422 -31.61 -5.31 3.66
N THR A 423 -32.41 -4.92 2.67
CA THR A 423 -32.34 -5.50 1.31
C THR A 423 -31.09 -5.10 0.53
N ARG A 424 -30.32 -4.14 1.03
CA ARG A 424 -29.08 -3.62 0.45
C ARG A 424 -27.87 -3.82 1.37
N ALA A 425 -28.06 -4.57 2.46
CA ALA A 425 -26.98 -4.87 3.37
C ALA A 425 -25.98 -5.78 2.65
N GLU A 426 -24.73 -5.38 2.70
CA GLU A 426 -23.60 -6.05 2.06
C GLU A 426 -22.49 -6.17 3.10
N TYR A 427 -21.64 -7.18 2.91
CA TYR A 427 -20.44 -7.35 3.72
C TYR A 427 -19.55 -6.12 3.55
N ALA A 428 -19.18 -5.52 4.66
CA ALA A 428 -18.40 -4.29 4.63
C ALA A 428 -17.69 -4.04 5.95
N LEU A 429 -16.49 -3.46 5.86
CA LEU A 429 -15.74 -2.98 7.00
C LEU A 429 -16.04 -1.49 7.20
N ASP A 430 -16.67 -1.15 8.31
CA ASP A 430 -16.86 0.24 8.70
C ASP A 430 -15.65 0.77 9.46
N LEU A 431 -15.25 2.00 9.15
CA LEU A 431 -14.23 2.73 9.86
C LEU A 431 -14.79 4.08 10.33
N ILE A 432 -14.59 4.39 11.61
CA ILE A 432 -14.99 5.65 12.21
C ILE A 432 -13.80 6.25 12.97
N LEU A 433 -13.38 7.46 12.60
CA LEU A 433 -12.33 8.21 13.30
C LEU A 433 -12.85 9.57 13.79
N PRO A 434 -13.21 9.70 15.09
CA PRO A 434 -13.77 10.92 15.65
C PRO A 434 -12.74 12.01 16.00
N PHE A 435 -13.17 13.27 15.91
CA PHE A 435 -12.40 14.49 16.24
C PHE A 435 -13.25 15.51 17.00
N GLY A 436 -12.69 16.13 18.03
CA GLY A 436 -13.32 17.22 18.79
C GLY A 436 -14.45 16.76 19.71
N CYS A 437 -14.44 15.50 20.12
CA CYS A 437 -15.39 14.90 21.07
C CYS A 437 -14.80 14.68 22.48
N SER A 438 -13.74 15.40 22.86
CA SER A 438 -13.22 15.36 24.23
C SER A 438 -14.35 15.61 25.25
N ASP A 439 -14.48 14.70 26.22
CA ASP A 439 -15.53 14.73 27.25
C ASP A 439 -16.97 14.73 26.69
N TRP A 440 -17.25 14.01 25.59
CA TRP A 440 -18.60 13.82 25.07
C TRP A 440 -19.37 12.76 25.89
N PRO A 441 -20.36 13.14 26.71
CA PRO A 441 -21.10 12.18 27.53
C PRO A 441 -22.03 11.32 26.66
N SER A 442 -22.10 10.03 26.92
CA SER A 442 -23.00 9.09 26.22
C SER A 442 -24.48 9.52 26.29
N GLU A 443 -24.88 10.21 27.36
CA GLU A 443 -26.21 10.79 27.51
C GLU A 443 -26.60 11.79 26.43
N PHE A 444 -25.64 12.38 25.71
CA PHE A 444 -25.93 13.34 24.64
C PHE A 444 -26.43 12.66 23.37
N GLY A 445 -26.23 11.34 23.23
CA GLY A 445 -26.38 10.64 21.95
C GLY A 445 -25.17 10.85 21.05
N GLY A 446 -25.31 10.54 19.76
CA GLY A 446 -24.22 10.65 18.77
C GLY A 446 -23.33 9.41 18.68
N PHE A 447 -23.52 8.41 19.54
CA PHE A 447 -22.90 7.10 19.38
C PHE A 447 -23.50 6.33 18.20
N THR A 448 -22.68 5.46 17.61
CA THR A 448 -23.11 4.54 16.55
C THR A 448 -23.51 3.23 17.19
N SER A 449 -24.73 2.77 16.92
CA SER A 449 -25.27 1.51 17.42
C SER A 449 -25.44 0.55 16.25
N TYR A 450 -24.97 -0.67 16.43
CA TYR A 450 -25.09 -1.79 15.50
C TYR A 450 -26.14 -2.75 16.05
N VAL A 451 -27.08 -3.16 15.21
CA VAL A 451 -28.22 -4.00 15.61
C VAL A 451 -28.40 -5.12 14.60
N ALA A 452 -28.88 -6.27 15.09
CA ALA A 452 -29.30 -7.36 14.24
C ALA A 452 -30.58 -6.98 13.48
N ASN A 453 -30.68 -7.37 12.22
CA ASN A 453 -31.85 -7.18 11.39
C ASN A 453 -32.95 -8.14 11.86
N GLU A 454 -34.19 -7.67 11.93
CA GLU A 454 -35.37 -8.42 12.41
C GLU A 454 -35.39 -8.77 13.92
N GLU A 455 -34.32 -8.50 14.66
CA GLU A 455 -34.24 -8.66 16.10
C GLU A 455 -34.11 -7.29 16.78
N ASP A 456 -34.82 -7.05 17.90
CA ASP A 456 -34.69 -5.81 18.69
C ASP A 456 -33.39 -5.82 19.54
N GLU A 457 -32.35 -6.54 19.09
CA GLU A 457 -31.10 -6.78 19.82
C GLU A 457 -29.99 -5.83 19.35
N GLU A 458 -29.40 -5.12 20.32
CA GLU A 458 -28.23 -4.26 20.11
C GLU A 458 -26.96 -5.09 20.27
N LEU A 459 -26.20 -5.19 19.18
CA LEU A 459 -24.97 -5.99 19.10
C LEU A 459 -23.77 -5.22 19.66
N LEU A 460 -23.62 -3.96 19.25
CA LEU A 460 -22.46 -3.14 19.60
C LEU A 460 -22.83 -1.65 19.67
N THR A 461 -22.20 -0.92 20.59
CA THR A 461 -22.24 0.55 20.62
C THR A 461 -20.83 1.13 20.57
N VAL A 462 -20.56 1.94 19.56
CA VAL A 462 -19.31 2.70 19.41
C VAL A 462 -19.55 4.14 19.85
N ASN A 463 -18.88 4.54 20.93
CA ASN A 463 -18.96 5.91 21.46
C ASN A 463 -17.92 6.82 20.77
N PRO A 464 -18.23 8.10 20.50
CA PRO A 464 -17.23 9.03 19.97
C PRO A 464 -16.13 9.27 21.00
N GLU A 465 -14.91 8.85 20.68
CA GLU A 465 -13.70 9.09 21.47
C GLU A 465 -12.64 9.73 20.56
N ASP A 466 -11.99 10.79 21.04
CA ASP A 466 -10.98 11.52 20.26
C ASP A 466 -9.81 10.60 19.92
N ASN A 467 -9.39 10.64 18.64
CA ASN A 467 -8.25 9.87 18.13
C ASN A 467 -8.37 8.35 18.32
N CYS A 468 -9.59 7.84 18.49
CA CYS A 468 -9.86 6.41 18.58
C CYS A 468 -10.44 5.91 17.25
N LEU A 469 -9.67 5.09 16.52
CA LEU A 469 -10.14 4.46 15.29
C LEU A 469 -11.01 3.25 15.65
N ALA A 470 -12.28 3.28 15.31
CA ALA A 470 -13.16 2.12 15.44
C ALA A 470 -13.29 1.41 14.09
N LEU A 471 -13.05 0.10 14.09
CA LEU A 471 -13.29 -0.80 12.97
C LEU A 471 -14.41 -1.77 13.35
N VAL A 472 -15.41 -1.95 12.49
CA VAL A 472 -16.50 -2.90 12.72
C VAL A 472 -16.84 -3.59 11.41
N TYR A 473 -16.72 -4.91 11.37
CA TYR A 473 -17.15 -5.70 10.22
C TYR A 473 -18.65 -6.00 10.32
N ARG A 474 -19.38 -5.66 9.26
CA ARG A 474 -20.81 -5.95 9.16
C ARG A 474 -21.06 -7.03 8.14
N ASP A 475 -21.95 -7.94 8.49
CA ASP A 475 -22.57 -8.88 7.55
C ASP A 475 -23.87 -8.31 6.95
N LYS A 476 -24.63 -9.18 6.27
CA LYS A 476 -25.90 -8.81 5.62
C LYS A 476 -27.07 -8.67 6.59
N GLU A 477 -26.92 -9.12 7.82
CA GLU A 477 -27.95 -9.05 8.86
C GLU A 477 -27.64 -7.96 9.88
N THR A 478 -26.49 -7.30 9.79
CA THR A 478 -26.10 -6.22 10.68
C THR A 478 -26.41 -4.86 10.08
N LEU A 479 -27.25 -4.09 10.77
CA LEU A 479 -27.55 -2.70 10.44
C LEU A 479 -26.94 -1.75 11.47
N LYS A 480 -26.79 -0.47 11.09
CA LYS A 480 -26.27 0.55 12.01
C LYS A 480 -27.03 1.86 11.93
N PHE A 481 -27.03 2.60 13.04
CA PHE A 481 -27.51 3.97 13.07
C PHE A 481 -26.75 4.83 14.08
N VAL A 482 -26.74 6.14 13.88
CA VAL A 482 -26.18 7.12 14.81
C VAL A 482 -27.30 7.71 15.65
N LYS A 483 -27.22 7.52 16.96
CA LYS A 483 -28.26 7.95 17.91
C LYS A 483 -28.45 9.46 17.87
N HIS A 484 -29.70 9.90 17.88
CA HIS A 484 -30.05 11.32 17.90
C HIS A 484 -29.35 12.13 19.01
N ILE A 485 -28.67 13.20 18.59
CA ILE A 485 -27.97 14.12 19.48
C ILE A 485 -28.95 15.10 20.13
N ASN A 486 -29.21 14.90 21.41
CA ASN A 486 -30.23 15.65 22.14
C ASN A 486 -29.75 17.03 22.61
N HIS A 487 -30.68 17.78 23.21
CA HIS A 487 -30.47 19.18 23.60
C HIS A 487 -29.42 19.37 24.71
N LYS A 488 -29.06 18.32 25.46
CA LYS A 488 -28.01 18.41 26.49
C LYS A 488 -26.63 18.74 25.90
N SER A 489 -26.41 18.45 24.62
CA SER A 489 -25.21 18.88 23.86
C SER A 489 -25.12 20.40 23.65
N SER A 490 -26.23 21.12 23.88
CA SER A 490 -26.36 22.57 23.76
C SER A 490 -26.62 23.19 25.13
N CYS A 491 -25.60 23.24 25.99
CA CYS A 491 -25.72 23.85 27.31
C CYS A 491 -25.51 25.37 27.28
N GLN A 492 -26.25 26.08 28.14
CA GLN A 492 -26.00 27.48 28.45
C GLN A 492 -25.04 27.57 29.65
N GLU A 493 -23.76 27.78 29.39
CA GLU A 493 -22.81 28.16 30.43
C GLU A 493 -22.47 29.65 30.30
N ASN A 494 -22.63 30.39 31.40
CA ASN A 494 -22.25 31.81 31.52
C ASN A 494 -22.81 32.77 30.44
N GLY A 495 -24.04 32.54 29.97
CA GLY A 495 -24.72 33.45 29.05
C GLY A 495 -24.29 33.35 27.58
N ASN A 496 -23.38 32.44 27.23
CA ASN A 496 -23.09 32.04 25.85
C ASN A 496 -23.77 30.70 25.54
N ASN A 497 -24.45 30.63 24.39
CA ASN A 497 -24.94 29.34 23.87
C ASN A 497 -23.74 28.54 23.35
N LEU A 498 -23.25 27.58 24.13
CA LEU A 498 -22.21 26.66 23.67
C LEU A 498 -22.87 25.46 22.99
N ARG A 499 -22.82 25.43 21.65
CA ARG A 499 -23.20 24.23 20.89
C ARG A 499 -21.97 23.36 20.75
N ARG A 500 -21.93 22.23 21.45
CA ARG A 500 -20.88 21.25 21.22
C ARG A 500 -21.07 20.61 19.86
N THR A 501 -19.97 20.34 19.19
CA THR A 501 -19.90 19.79 17.84
C THR A 501 -18.71 18.87 17.82
N PHE A 502 -18.87 17.69 17.23
CA PHE A 502 -17.76 16.82 16.90
C PHE A 502 -17.81 16.47 15.41
N TYR A 503 -16.70 15.93 14.93
CA TYR A 503 -16.50 15.57 13.54
C TYR A 503 -16.05 14.12 13.50
N ASP A 504 -16.25 13.45 12.38
CA ASP A 504 -15.62 12.16 12.15
C ASP A 504 -15.31 11.95 10.67
N PHE A 505 -14.28 11.17 10.39
CA PHE A 505 -14.11 10.52 9.09
C PHE A 505 -14.85 9.18 9.18
N SER A 506 -15.81 8.97 8.29
CA SER A 506 -16.61 7.75 8.22
C SER A 506 -16.34 7.09 6.87
N PHE A 507 -15.67 5.95 6.89
CA PHE A 507 -15.37 5.15 5.71
C PHE A 507 -16.07 3.79 5.79
N VAL A 508 -16.38 3.24 4.63
CA VAL A 508 -16.88 1.88 4.45
C VAL A 508 -16.03 1.24 3.35
N TYR A 509 -15.39 0.13 3.66
CA TYR A 509 -14.53 -0.63 2.73
C TYR A 509 -15.22 -1.95 2.34
N TYR A 510 -15.01 -2.36 1.10
CA TYR A 510 -15.58 -3.56 0.50
C TYR A 510 -14.45 -4.41 -0.12
N GLU A 511 -14.53 -5.73 0.02
CA GLU A 511 -13.58 -6.69 -0.57
C GLU A 511 -13.71 -6.85 -2.09
#